data_AF-A0A6L9Z9Q4-F1
#
_entry.id   AF-A0A6L9Z9Q4-F1
#
_cell.length_a   1.000
_cell.length_b   1.000
_cell.length_c   1.000
_cell.angle_alpha   90.00
_cell.angle_beta   90.00
_cell.angle_gamma   90.00
#
_symmetry.space_group_name_H-M   'P 1'
#
loop_
_entity.id
_entity.type
_entity.pdbx_description
1 polymer ?
#
loop_
_entity_poly.entity_id
_entity_poly.type
_entity_poly.pdbx_seq_one_letter_code
_entity_poly.pdbx_strand_id
1 'polypeptide(L)'
;IRNYNGFIDKYIGDAVMALFPEKADHALKAAIEMQKQVYSYNYHRNNSGYEPIASGIGLHKGSLILGTVGESQRMDTTVIADTVNLASRLESLTKIYGAEILISKPTLNDLDNRESYHYRCLGRVKVKGKSKPVEIFEVYDANPEDLIAFKSKTTPRFEEAVDYYVEKDFAQAQRIFEELLQINHQDRVVELYIERCVKAQRFGVSELDIVIT
;
A
#
# COMPACT_ATOMS: atom_id res chain seq x y z
N ILE A 1 17.15 1.77 -2.53
CA ILE A 1 17.08 1.11 -3.88
C ILE A 1 18.36 0.34 -4.16
N ARG A 2 19.47 1.01 -4.50
CA ARG A 2 20.73 0.35 -4.91
C ARG A 2 21.31 -0.57 -3.83
N ASN A 3 21.22 -0.20 -2.55
CA ASN A 3 21.67 -1.03 -1.42
C ASN A 3 20.91 -2.37 -1.29
N TYR A 4 19.77 -2.50 -1.98
CA TYR A 4 18.95 -3.71 -2.02
C TYR A 4 18.83 -4.23 -3.45
N ASN A 5 19.89 -4.14 -4.26
CA ASN A 5 19.96 -4.74 -5.61
C ASN A 5 18.83 -4.32 -6.58
N GLY A 6 18.24 -3.14 -6.36
CA GLY A 6 17.32 -2.50 -7.29
C GLY A 6 18.00 -1.41 -8.11
N PHE A 7 17.36 -0.99 -9.19
CA PHE A 7 17.76 0.18 -9.96
C PHE A 7 16.58 1.10 -10.23
N ILE A 8 16.89 2.39 -10.45
CA ILE A 8 15.89 3.39 -10.84
C ILE A 8 15.71 3.28 -12.34
N ASP A 9 14.48 3.03 -12.78
CA ASP A 9 14.13 3.01 -14.21
C ASP A 9 13.91 4.43 -14.72
N LYS A 10 13.06 5.21 -14.02
CA LYS A 10 12.81 6.62 -14.36
C LYS A 10 12.26 7.44 -13.20
N TYR A 11 12.34 8.76 -13.38
CA TYR A 11 11.69 9.77 -12.54
C TYR A 11 10.42 10.27 -13.25
N ILE A 12 9.33 10.42 -12.51
CA ILE A 12 8.01 10.83 -13.02
C ILE A 12 7.48 11.95 -12.13
N GLY A 13 7.85 13.20 -12.44
CA GLY A 13 7.55 14.34 -11.57
C GLY A 13 8.27 14.19 -10.22
N ASP A 14 7.50 14.07 -9.14
CA ASP A 14 7.95 13.81 -7.77
C ASP A 14 8.05 12.30 -7.43
N ALA A 15 7.61 11.42 -8.32
CA ALA A 15 7.67 9.98 -8.13
C ALA A 15 8.94 9.35 -8.73
N VAL A 16 9.36 8.24 -8.12
CA VAL A 16 10.48 7.40 -8.59
C VAL A 16 9.95 6.02 -8.94
N MET A 17 10.25 5.53 -10.13
CA MET A 17 10.02 4.14 -10.51
C MET A 17 11.30 3.33 -10.39
N ALA A 18 11.25 2.24 -9.63
CA ALA A 18 12.37 1.36 -9.40
C ALA A 18 11.99 -0.09 -9.70
N LEU A 19 12.97 -0.85 -10.22
CA LEU A 19 12.82 -2.26 -10.55
C LEU A 19 13.76 -3.09 -9.68
N PHE A 20 13.25 -4.24 -9.23
CA PHE A 20 13.97 -5.22 -8.40
C PHE A 20 13.83 -6.58 -9.09
N PRO A 21 14.81 -6.99 -9.91
CA PRO A 21 14.67 -8.16 -10.78
C PRO A 21 14.82 -9.50 -10.04
N GLU A 22 15.46 -9.51 -8.87
CA GLU A 22 15.83 -10.75 -8.18
C GLU A 22 14.78 -11.25 -7.19
N LYS A 23 14.43 -10.43 -6.18
CA LYS A 23 13.59 -10.85 -5.05
C LYS A 23 12.60 -9.77 -4.63
N ALA A 24 11.39 -10.16 -4.21
CA ALA A 24 10.43 -9.26 -3.60
C ALA A 24 10.93 -8.66 -2.27
N ASP A 25 11.66 -9.43 -1.46
CA ASP A 25 12.30 -8.96 -0.22
C ASP A 25 13.18 -7.73 -0.42
N HIS A 26 13.91 -7.68 -1.54
CA HIS A 26 14.76 -6.54 -1.87
C HIS A 26 13.95 -5.25 -2.04
N ALA A 27 12.83 -5.33 -2.75
CA ALA A 27 11.92 -4.21 -2.94
C ALA A 27 11.28 -3.78 -1.61
N LEU A 28 10.83 -4.74 -0.80
CA LEU A 28 10.18 -4.45 0.47
C LEU A 28 11.13 -3.82 1.49
N LYS A 29 12.33 -4.39 1.66
CA LYS A 29 13.36 -3.82 2.55
C LYS A 29 13.78 -2.42 2.10
N ALA A 30 13.91 -2.19 0.80
CA ALA A 30 14.19 -0.86 0.27
C ALA A 30 13.07 0.14 0.60
N ALA A 31 11.80 -0.27 0.50
CA ALA A 31 10.66 0.57 0.83
C ALA A 31 10.60 0.91 2.32
N ILE A 32 10.80 -0.08 3.19
CA ILE A 32 10.84 0.11 4.66
C ILE A 32 11.95 1.10 5.03
N GLU A 33 13.17 0.92 4.50
CA GLU A 33 14.26 1.84 4.79
C GLU A 33 14.02 3.25 4.25
N MET A 34 13.40 3.40 3.07
CA MET A 34 13.01 4.73 2.57
C MET A 34 12.07 5.43 3.53
N GLN A 35 11.05 4.74 4.04
CA GLN A 35 10.11 5.36 4.96
C GLN A 35 10.77 5.72 6.29
N LYS A 36 11.66 4.88 6.82
CA LYS A 36 12.49 5.24 7.98
C LYS A 36 13.33 6.51 7.73
N GLN A 37 13.89 6.67 6.53
CA GLN A 37 14.61 7.89 6.17
C GLN A 37 13.67 9.10 6.08
N VAL A 38 12.43 8.93 5.60
CA VAL A 38 11.41 10.00 5.63
C VAL A 38 11.07 10.40 7.06
N TYR A 39 10.93 9.45 8.00
CA TYR A 39 10.74 9.74 9.42
C TYR A 39 11.90 10.55 10.01
N SER A 40 13.14 10.10 9.78
CA SER A 40 14.34 10.83 10.22
C SER A 40 14.40 12.24 9.62
N TYR A 41 14.09 12.38 8.34
CA TYR A 41 14.06 13.68 7.67
C TYR A 41 12.96 14.60 8.25
N ASN A 42 11.77 14.06 8.51
CA ASN A 42 10.67 14.80 9.12
C ASN A 42 10.98 15.26 10.54
N TYR A 43 11.73 14.48 11.31
CA TYR A 43 12.23 14.92 12.63
C TYR A 43 13.08 16.19 12.51
N HIS A 44 14.01 16.24 11.55
CA HIS A 44 14.81 17.43 11.29
C HIS A 44 13.99 18.62 10.77
N ARG A 45 13.00 18.36 9.89
CA ARG A 45 12.10 19.39 9.36
C ARG A 45 11.27 20.04 10.47
N ASN A 46 10.69 19.23 11.34
CA ASN A 46 9.89 19.72 12.47
C ASN A 46 10.72 20.59 13.42
N ASN A 47 11.95 20.16 13.74
CA ASN A 47 12.89 20.96 14.54
C ASN A 47 13.33 22.27 13.88
N SER A 48 13.14 22.38 12.56
CA SER A 48 13.47 23.57 11.77
C SER A 48 12.23 24.41 11.43
N GLY A 49 11.05 24.08 11.97
CA GLY A 49 9.79 24.79 11.72
C GLY A 49 9.18 24.54 10.35
N TYR A 50 9.60 23.49 9.64
CA TYR A 50 9.02 23.09 8.36
C TYR A 50 7.99 21.97 8.54
N GLU A 51 6.91 22.04 7.76
CA GLU A 51 5.92 20.97 7.67
C GLU A 51 6.55 19.64 7.21
N PRO A 52 6.12 18.50 7.78
CA PRO A 52 6.58 17.18 7.39
C PRO A 52 6.17 16.84 5.96
N ILE A 53 6.94 15.97 5.31
CA ILE A 53 6.61 15.40 4.00
C ILE A 53 6.04 13.99 4.15
N ALA A 54 5.16 13.61 3.25
CA ALA A 54 4.63 12.26 3.15
C ALA A 54 5.10 11.61 1.85
N SER A 55 5.34 10.30 1.89
CA SER A 55 5.71 9.50 0.73
C SER A 55 4.88 8.22 0.73
N GLY A 56 4.30 7.86 -0.41
CA GLY A 56 3.59 6.60 -0.60
C GLY A 56 4.43 5.63 -1.43
N ILE A 57 4.44 4.35 -1.06
CA ILE A 57 5.15 3.31 -1.83
C ILE A 57 4.19 2.18 -2.19
N GLY A 58 4.04 1.91 -3.49
CA GLY A 58 3.29 0.78 -4.03
C GLY A 58 4.21 -0.29 -4.61
N LEU A 59 4.10 -1.53 -4.12
CA LEU A 59 4.92 -2.66 -4.60
C LEU A 59 4.06 -3.75 -5.24
N HIS A 60 4.40 -4.11 -6.48
CA HIS A 60 3.77 -5.21 -7.19
C HIS A 60 4.79 -6.10 -7.90
N LYS A 61 4.69 -7.41 -7.68
CA LYS A 61 5.41 -8.43 -8.45
C LYS A 61 4.58 -8.88 -9.65
N GLY A 62 5.19 -8.82 -10.83
CA GLY A 62 4.64 -9.44 -12.03
C GLY A 62 5.64 -9.44 -13.19
N SER A 63 5.26 -10.09 -14.28
CA SER A 63 6.06 -10.13 -15.50
C SER A 63 6.04 -8.78 -16.21
N LEU A 64 7.20 -8.35 -16.68
CA LEU A 64 7.37 -7.14 -17.47
C LEU A 64 8.28 -7.41 -18.66
N ILE A 65 8.07 -6.66 -19.75
CA ILE A 65 8.97 -6.64 -20.89
C ILE A 65 9.79 -5.36 -20.80
N LEU A 66 11.11 -5.51 -20.73
CA LEU A 66 12.08 -4.43 -20.86
C LEU A 66 12.50 -4.36 -22.32
N GLY A 67 12.20 -3.25 -22.98
CA GLY A 67 12.61 -2.99 -24.36
C GLY A 67 13.03 -1.54 -24.53
N THR A 68 13.95 -1.31 -25.46
CA THR A 68 14.31 0.03 -25.90
C THR A 68 13.29 0.46 -26.96
N VAL A 69 12.58 1.56 -26.73
CA VAL A 69 11.63 2.14 -27.67
C VAL A 69 12.08 3.56 -27.98
N GLY A 70 12.32 3.85 -29.26
CA GLY A 70 12.85 5.15 -29.64
C GLY A 70 13.29 5.25 -31.10
N GLU A 71 13.39 6.48 -31.58
CA GLU A 71 14.03 6.80 -32.86
C GLU A 71 15.57 6.81 -32.66
N SER A 72 16.35 6.67 -33.73
CA SER A 72 17.82 6.58 -33.67
C SER A 72 18.52 7.71 -32.90
N GLN A 73 17.87 8.87 -32.69
CA GLN A 73 18.38 10.00 -31.91
C GLN A 73 17.79 10.12 -30.49
N ARG A 74 16.79 9.31 -30.13
CA ARG A 74 16.18 9.26 -28.78
C ARG A 74 15.76 7.83 -28.48
N MET A 75 16.66 7.07 -27.87
CA MET A 75 16.36 5.75 -27.31
C MET A 75 15.96 5.89 -25.85
N ASP A 76 14.69 5.62 -25.53
CA ASP A 76 14.22 5.50 -24.15
C ASP A 76 13.99 4.03 -23.81
N THR A 77 14.57 3.58 -22.70
CA THR A 77 14.20 2.30 -22.10
C THR A 77 12.77 2.45 -21.56
N THR A 78 11.82 1.75 -22.18
CA THR A 78 10.41 1.83 -21.80
C THR A 78 9.98 0.49 -21.23
N VAL A 79 9.62 0.48 -19.95
CA VAL A 79 8.87 -0.62 -19.36
C VAL A 79 7.41 -0.46 -19.76
N ILE A 80 6.94 -1.31 -20.68
CA ILE A 80 5.52 -1.40 -21.04
C ILE A 80 4.99 -2.66 -20.38
N ALA A 81 4.35 -2.53 -19.22
CA ALA A 81 3.72 -3.66 -18.56
C ALA A 81 2.58 -3.23 -17.64
N ASP A 82 1.49 -4.02 -17.65
CA ASP A 82 0.42 -3.94 -16.65
C ASP A 82 0.95 -3.97 -15.20
N THR A 83 2.08 -4.62 -14.99
CA THR A 83 2.77 -4.70 -13.69
C THR A 83 3.20 -3.32 -13.19
N VAL A 84 3.74 -2.46 -14.06
CA VAL A 84 4.13 -1.09 -13.68
C VAL A 84 2.90 -0.25 -13.36
N ASN A 85 1.86 -0.36 -14.18
CA ASN A 85 0.60 0.36 -13.96
C ASN A 85 -0.05 -0.06 -12.63
N LEU A 86 0.04 -1.33 -12.25
CA LEU A 86 -0.47 -1.81 -10.97
C LEU A 86 0.37 -1.27 -9.80
N ALA A 87 1.70 -1.29 -9.88
CA ALA A 87 2.55 -0.71 -8.84
C ALA A 87 2.25 0.78 -8.59
N SER A 88 2.15 1.58 -9.67
CA SER A 88 1.79 3.00 -9.57
C SER A 88 0.41 3.23 -8.98
N ARG A 89 -0.56 2.34 -9.26
CA ARG A 89 -1.90 2.46 -8.65
C ARG A 89 -1.92 2.08 -7.19
N LEU A 90 -1.14 1.09 -6.78
CA LEU A 90 -0.96 0.78 -5.37
C LEU A 90 -0.33 1.97 -4.64
N GLU A 91 0.65 2.63 -5.26
CA GLU A 91 1.21 3.88 -4.75
C GLU A 91 0.10 4.92 -4.59
N SER A 92 -0.73 5.17 -5.60
CA SER A 92 -1.80 6.18 -5.47
C SER A 92 -2.85 5.83 -4.41
N LEU A 93 -3.08 4.54 -4.15
CA LEU A 93 -3.98 4.07 -3.09
C LEU A 93 -3.44 4.34 -1.69
N THR A 94 -2.13 4.50 -1.51
CA THR A 94 -1.51 4.85 -0.21
C THR A 94 -2.18 6.06 0.41
N LYS A 95 -2.42 7.10 -0.40
CA LYS A 95 -3.08 8.35 0.01
C LYS A 95 -4.54 8.15 0.45
N ILE A 96 -5.26 7.24 -0.21
CA ILE A 96 -6.66 6.95 0.12
C ILE A 96 -6.75 6.19 1.44
N TYR A 97 -5.90 5.17 1.61
CA TYR A 97 -5.87 4.35 2.82
C TYR A 97 -5.12 5.01 3.99
N GLY A 98 -4.29 6.03 3.73
CA GLY A 98 -3.37 6.56 4.74
C GLY A 98 -2.25 5.58 5.10
N ALA A 99 -1.96 4.62 4.23
CA ALA A 99 -0.91 3.62 4.41
C ALA A 99 0.38 4.08 3.74
N GLU A 100 1.54 3.85 4.36
CA GLU A 100 2.83 4.29 3.80
C GLU A 100 3.39 3.34 2.74
N ILE A 101 3.15 2.04 2.91
CA ILE A 101 3.61 0.99 2.01
C ILE A 101 2.42 0.07 1.73
N LEU A 102 2.04 -0.03 0.46
CA LEU A 102 1.04 -0.98 -0.02
C LEU A 102 1.71 -2.02 -0.92
N ILE A 103 1.45 -3.29 -0.62
CA ILE A 103 1.94 -4.42 -1.44
C ILE A 103 0.78 -5.25 -1.96
N SER A 104 0.92 -5.78 -3.17
CA SER A 104 -0.04 -6.74 -3.71
C SER A 104 0.15 -8.15 -3.16
N LYS A 105 -0.89 -9.00 -3.21
CA LYS A 105 -0.80 -10.43 -2.87
C LYS A 105 0.33 -11.18 -3.61
N PRO A 106 0.57 -10.98 -4.93
CA PRO A 106 1.73 -11.56 -5.60
C PRO A 106 3.09 -11.17 -4.99
N THR A 107 3.22 -9.95 -4.47
CA THR A 107 4.43 -9.51 -3.77
C THR A 107 4.56 -10.21 -2.43
N LEU A 108 3.48 -10.26 -1.64
CA LEU A 108 3.46 -10.91 -0.32
C LEU A 108 3.79 -12.41 -0.41
N ASN A 109 3.23 -13.10 -1.42
CA ASN A 109 3.46 -14.52 -1.64
C ASN A 109 4.89 -14.85 -2.07
N ASP A 110 5.67 -13.86 -2.52
CA ASP A 110 7.04 -14.04 -2.97
C ASP A 110 8.08 -13.66 -1.93
N LEU A 111 7.65 -13.28 -0.72
CA LEU A 111 8.57 -13.00 0.37
C LEU A 111 9.10 -14.32 0.95
N ASP A 112 10.42 -14.39 1.18
CA ASP A 112 11.09 -15.58 1.72
C ASP A 112 10.55 -15.96 3.12
N ASN A 113 10.30 -14.97 3.98
CA ASN A 113 9.71 -15.14 5.30
C ASN A 113 8.70 -14.01 5.60
N ARG A 114 7.46 -14.15 5.12
CA ARG A 114 6.44 -13.11 5.33
C ARG A 114 6.17 -12.82 6.82
N GLU A 115 6.31 -13.81 7.70
CA GLU A 115 6.02 -13.68 9.15
C GLU A 115 7.03 -12.80 9.88
N SER A 116 8.17 -12.47 9.26
CA SER A 116 9.13 -11.51 9.83
C SER A 116 8.74 -10.05 9.62
N TYR A 117 7.66 -9.76 8.89
CA TYR A 117 7.19 -8.41 8.60
C TYR A 117 5.85 -8.13 9.29
N HIS A 118 5.62 -6.87 9.64
CA HIS A 118 4.35 -6.42 10.19
C HIS A 118 3.44 -5.91 9.07
N TYR A 119 2.35 -6.64 8.82
CA TYR A 119 1.39 -6.30 7.78
C TYR A 119 -0.04 -6.67 8.16
N ARG A 120 -1.01 -6.08 7.46
CA ARG A 120 -2.44 -6.42 7.55
C ARG A 120 -3.12 -6.37 6.20
N CYS A 121 -4.11 -7.23 5.97
CA CYS A 121 -4.90 -7.26 4.75
C CYS A 121 -5.89 -6.08 4.70
N LEU A 122 -5.83 -5.25 3.65
CA LEU A 122 -6.78 -4.14 3.44
C LEU A 122 -7.92 -4.52 2.47
N GLY A 123 -8.13 -5.81 2.25
CA GLY A 123 -9.11 -6.32 1.28
C GLY A 123 -8.61 -6.26 -0.16
N ARG A 124 -9.57 -6.19 -1.10
CA ARG A 124 -9.30 -6.23 -2.55
C ARG A 124 -9.52 -4.86 -3.18
N VAL A 125 -8.91 -4.64 -4.34
CA VAL A 125 -9.09 -3.41 -5.14
C VAL A 125 -9.21 -3.76 -6.63
N LYS A 126 -10.13 -3.08 -7.33
CA LYS A 126 -10.34 -3.30 -8.78
C LYS A 126 -9.49 -2.28 -9.48
N VAL A 127 -8.57 -2.79 -10.27
CA VAL A 127 -7.58 -1.96 -10.94
C VAL A 127 -8.01 -1.84 -12.40
N LYS A 128 -8.24 -0.61 -12.87
CA LYS A 128 -8.76 -0.34 -14.23
C LYS A 128 -7.93 -1.08 -15.29
N GLY A 129 -8.56 -1.94 -16.07
CA GLY A 129 -7.88 -2.77 -17.09
C GLY A 129 -7.50 -4.18 -16.62
N LYS A 130 -7.76 -4.55 -15.37
CA LYS A 130 -7.70 -5.94 -14.88
C LYS A 130 -9.12 -6.46 -14.67
N SER A 131 -9.35 -7.72 -15.09
CA SER A 131 -10.63 -8.42 -14.87
C SER A 131 -10.78 -8.96 -13.45
N LYS A 132 -9.66 -9.28 -12.78
CA LYS A 132 -9.66 -9.80 -11.41
C LYS A 132 -9.21 -8.72 -10.41
N PRO A 133 -9.92 -8.56 -9.27
CA PRO A 133 -9.45 -7.76 -8.15
C PRO A 133 -8.09 -8.22 -7.64
N VAL A 134 -7.33 -7.28 -7.08
CA VAL A 134 -6.04 -7.54 -6.45
C VAL A 134 -6.19 -7.32 -4.96
N GLU A 135 -5.85 -8.35 -4.17
CA GLU A 135 -5.76 -8.24 -2.71
C GLU A 135 -4.50 -7.45 -2.33
N ILE A 136 -4.66 -6.52 -1.40
CA ILE A 136 -3.63 -5.55 -1.00
C ILE A 136 -3.38 -5.60 0.51
N PHE A 137 -2.14 -5.33 0.87
CA PHE A 137 -1.66 -5.37 2.25
C PHE A 137 -0.94 -4.07 2.57
N GLU A 138 -1.22 -3.54 3.74
CA GLU A 138 -0.38 -2.50 4.34
C GLU A 138 0.79 -3.17 5.04
N VAL A 139 2.01 -2.71 4.73
CA VAL A 139 3.20 -3.04 5.51
C VAL A 139 3.57 -1.83 6.34
N TYR A 140 3.76 -2.04 7.65
CA TYR A 140 3.93 -0.95 8.62
C TYR A 140 5.20 -1.08 9.47
N ASP A 141 6.17 -1.89 9.04
CA ASP A 141 7.50 -2.03 9.68
C ASP A 141 8.33 -0.74 9.79
N ALA A 142 7.97 0.29 9.02
CA ALA A 142 8.63 1.59 9.10
C ALA A 142 8.01 2.54 10.16
N ASN A 143 6.83 2.21 10.69
CA ASN A 143 6.16 3.05 11.67
C ASN A 143 6.94 3.09 13.00
N PRO A 144 6.75 4.14 13.83
CA PRO A 144 7.19 4.15 15.22
C PRO A 144 6.71 2.92 16.00
N GLU A 145 7.50 2.46 16.96
CA GLU A 145 7.25 1.23 17.73
C GLU A 145 5.84 1.18 18.35
N ASP A 146 5.37 2.30 18.91
CA ASP A 146 4.04 2.40 19.48
C ASP A 146 2.94 2.13 18.44
N LEU A 147 3.07 2.68 17.23
CA LEU A 147 2.12 2.46 16.14
C LEU A 147 2.17 1.02 15.62
N ILE A 148 3.35 0.40 15.56
CA ILE A 148 3.49 -1.02 15.23
C ILE A 148 2.76 -1.87 16.27
N ALA A 149 2.93 -1.56 17.57
CA ALA A 149 2.26 -2.28 18.65
C ALA A 149 0.74 -2.13 18.59
N PHE A 150 0.23 -0.91 18.37
CA PHE A 150 -1.20 -0.66 18.21
C PHE A 150 -1.79 -1.41 17.02
N LYS A 151 -1.18 -1.29 15.83
CA LYS A 151 -1.64 -1.98 14.62
C LYS A 151 -1.58 -3.50 14.79
N SER A 152 -0.48 -4.03 15.30
CA SER A 152 -0.33 -5.49 15.49
C SER A 152 -1.36 -6.05 16.49
N LYS A 153 -1.70 -5.30 17.53
CA LYS A 153 -2.76 -5.68 18.48
C LYS A 153 -4.14 -5.69 17.83
N THR A 154 -4.42 -4.78 16.89
CA THR A 154 -5.73 -4.63 16.26
C THR A 154 -5.89 -5.44 14.98
N THR A 155 -4.80 -5.86 14.31
CA THR A 155 -4.81 -6.57 13.03
C THR A 155 -5.80 -7.75 12.97
N PRO A 156 -5.84 -8.69 13.92
CA PRO A 156 -6.78 -9.82 13.83
C PRO A 156 -8.25 -9.38 13.78
N ARG A 157 -8.61 -8.41 14.61
CA ARG A 157 -9.97 -7.85 14.66
C ARG A 157 -10.27 -6.94 13.48
N PHE A 158 -9.26 -6.26 12.95
CA PHE A 158 -9.36 -5.46 11.73
C PHE A 158 -9.68 -6.36 10.53
N GLU A 159 -8.95 -7.46 10.36
CA GLU A 159 -9.18 -8.40 9.26
C GLU A 159 -10.56 -9.08 9.37
N GLU A 160 -11.00 -9.42 10.59
CA GLU A 160 -12.38 -9.89 10.83
C GLU A 160 -13.44 -8.85 10.38
N ALA A 161 -13.22 -7.57 10.66
CA ALA A 161 -14.13 -6.50 10.23
C ALA A 161 -14.15 -6.30 8.71
N VAL A 162 -12.99 -6.49 8.06
CA VAL A 162 -12.90 -6.51 6.59
C VAL A 162 -13.70 -7.68 6.03
N ASP A 163 -13.64 -8.87 6.66
CA ASP A 163 -14.43 -10.03 6.24
C ASP A 163 -15.94 -9.78 6.35
N TYR A 164 -16.43 -9.21 7.46
CA TYR A 164 -17.84 -8.81 7.54
C TYR A 164 -18.23 -7.79 6.46
N TYR A 165 -17.32 -6.87 6.11
CA TYR A 165 -17.55 -5.95 5.00
C TYR A 165 -17.65 -6.69 3.66
N VAL A 166 -16.80 -7.71 3.40
CA VAL A 166 -16.90 -8.60 2.22
C VAL A 166 -18.29 -9.22 2.13
N GLU A 167 -18.75 -9.75 3.25
CA GLU A 167 -20.01 -10.47 3.38
C GLU A 167 -21.23 -9.54 3.36
N LYS A 168 -21.00 -8.22 3.26
CA LYS A 168 -22.00 -7.15 3.26
C LYS A 168 -22.75 -7.01 4.60
N ASP A 169 -22.20 -7.58 5.68
CA ASP A 169 -22.64 -7.28 7.03
C ASP A 169 -21.99 -5.98 7.51
N PHE A 170 -22.43 -4.87 6.90
CA PHE A 170 -21.89 -3.54 7.18
C PHE A 170 -22.16 -3.08 8.62
N ALA A 171 -23.17 -3.65 9.28
CA ALA A 171 -23.49 -3.30 10.66
C ALA A 171 -22.46 -3.91 11.62
N GLN A 172 -22.12 -5.19 11.45
CA GLN A 172 -21.06 -5.82 12.25
C GLN A 172 -19.69 -5.24 11.92
N ALA A 173 -19.37 -5.05 10.64
CA ALA A 173 -18.13 -4.42 10.22
C ALA A 173 -17.95 -3.03 10.87
N GLN A 174 -18.97 -2.16 10.77
CA GLN A 174 -18.93 -0.83 11.39
C GLN A 174 -18.69 -0.89 12.89
N ARG A 175 -19.43 -1.75 13.61
CA ARG A 175 -19.28 -1.90 15.06
C ARG A 175 -17.85 -2.25 15.44
N ILE A 176 -17.22 -3.20 14.74
CA ILE A 176 -15.84 -3.59 15.02
C ILE A 176 -14.88 -2.44 14.68
N PHE A 177 -15.05 -1.77 13.54
CA PHE A 177 -14.19 -0.63 13.19
C PHE A 177 -14.29 0.52 14.20
N GLU A 178 -15.49 0.82 14.72
CA GLU A 178 -15.67 1.82 15.79
C GLU A 178 -14.95 1.42 17.08
N GLU A 179 -15.00 0.14 17.47
CA GLU A 179 -14.22 -0.40 18.60
C GLU A 179 -12.72 -0.23 18.38
N LEU A 180 -12.22 -0.52 17.17
CA LEU A 180 -10.81 -0.36 16.82
C LEU A 180 -10.37 1.11 16.83
N LEU A 181 -11.22 2.03 16.39
CA LEU A 181 -10.94 3.46 16.41
C LEU A 181 -10.81 4.01 17.83
N GLN A 182 -11.42 3.38 18.84
CA GLN A 182 -11.20 3.73 20.25
C GLN A 182 -9.83 3.28 20.77
N ILE A 183 -9.22 2.27 20.15
CA ILE A 183 -7.87 1.78 20.52
C ILE A 183 -6.80 2.62 19.83
N ASN A 184 -7.01 2.96 18.55
CA ASN A 184 -6.13 3.82 17.77
C ASN A 184 -6.95 4.87 17.00
N HIS A 185 -7.09 6.06 17.60
CA HIS A 185 -7.86 7.17 17.04
C HIS A 185 -7.28 7.75 15.74
N GLN A 186 -6.04 7.39 15.38
CA GLN A 186 -5.35 7.91 14.20
C GLN A 186 -5.29 6.90 13.05
N ASP A 187 -5.97 5.75 13.17
CA ASP A 187 -5.97 4.74 12.13
C ASP A 187 -6.89 5.15 10.95
N ARG A 188 -6.30 5.82 9.96
CA ARG A 188 -7.01 6.33 8.79
C ARG A 188 -7.72 5.25 7.98
N VAL A 189 -7.18 4.03 7.97
CA VAL A 189 -7.80 2.89 7.28
C VAL A 189 -9.11 2.52 7.98
N VAL A 190 -9.11 2.45 9.30
CA VAL A 190 -10.31 2.16 10.11
C VAL A 190 -11.38 3.22 9.87
N GLU A 191 -11.01 4.50 9.92
CA GLU A 191 -11.93 5.62 9.64
C GLU A 191 -12.56 5.51 8.24
N LEU A 192 -11.75 5.22 7.22
CA LEU A 192 -12.22 5.01 5.85
C LEU A 192 -13.24 3.87 5.77
N TYR A 193 -13.03 2.78 6.49
CA TYR A 193 -13.97 1.66 6.51
C TYR A 193 -15.28 1.99 7.23
N ILE A 194 -15.25 2.79 8.30
CA ILE A 194 -16.47 3.29 8.95
C ILE A 194 -17.27 4.13 7.96
N GLU A 195 -16.63 5.09 7.28
CA GLU A 195 -17.28 5.90 6.25
C GLU A 195 -17.92 5.05 5.15
N ARG A 196 -17.22 4.00 4.70
CA ARG A 196 -17.71 3.05 3.71
C ARG A 196 -18.90 2.25 4.22
N CYS A 197 -18.87 1.76 5.46
CA CYS A 197 -20.00 1.04 6.06
C CYS A 197 -21.24 1.92 6.13
N VAL A 198 -21.09 3.16 6.61
CA VAL A 198 -22.19 4.12 6.71
C VAL A 198 -22.80 4.45 5.35
N LYS A 199 -21.96 4.66 4.32
CA LYS A 199 -22.42 4.86 2.94
C LYS A 199 -23.16 3.65 2.40
N ALA A 200 -22.60 2.45 2.58
CA ALA A 200 -23.17 1.20 2.10
C ALA A 200 -24.55 0.92 2.71
N GLN A 201 -24.73 1.17 4.01
CA GLN A 201 -26.02 1.02 4.70
C GLN A 201 -27.08 2.03 4.23
N ARG A 202 -26.67 3.25 3.88
CA ARG A 202 -27.59 4.34 3.49
C ARG A 202 -28.00 4.31 2.02
N PHE A 203 -27.06 4.00 1.12
CA PHE A 203 -27.25 4.20 -0.33
C PHE A 203 -27.15 2.89 -1.11
N GLY A 204 -26.97 1.75 -0.45
CA GLY A 204 -26.43 0.57 -1.09
C GLY A 204 -24.97 0.81 -1.48
N VAL A 205 -24.37 -0.15 -2.17
CA VAL A 205 -22.92 -0.11 -2.38
C VAL A 205 -22.57 0.24 -3.82
N SER A 206 -21.66 1.20 -3.95
CA SER A 206 -21.06 1.56 -5.23
C SER A 206 -20.04 0.50 -5.67
N GLU A 207 -19.93 0.24 -6.98
CA GLU A 207 -18.86 -0.61 -7.55
C GLU A 207 -17.45 -0.10 -7.21
N LEU A 208 -17.31 1.18 -6.87
CA LEU A 208 -16.05 1.78 -6.43
C LEU A 208 -15.76 1.54 -4.94
N ASP A 209 -16.79 1.28 -4.14
CA ASP A 209 -16.69 1.05 -2.68
C ASP A 209 -16.60 -0.46 -2.36
N ILE A 210 -17.30 -1.33 -3.11
CA ILE A 210 -17.09 -2.79 -3.07
C ILE A 210 -16.09 -3.21 -4.13
N VAL A 211 -14.80 -3.09 -3.88
CA VAL A 211 -13.95 -4.15 -4.41
C VAL A 211 -13.58 -5.08 -3.31
N ILE A 212 -14.62 -5.67 -2.76
CA ILE A 212 -14.52 -6.77 -1.84
C ILE A 212 -15.39 -7.90 -2.40
N THR A 213 -14.98 -8.43 -3.56
CA THR A 213 -15.14 -9.82 -4.01
C THR A 213 -14.24 -10.07 -5.21
#